data_AF-A0A537J2E9-F1
#
_entry.id   AF-A0A537J2E9-F1
#
_cell.length_a   1.000
_cell.length_b   1.000
_cell.length_c   1.000
_cell.angle_alpha   90.00
_cell.angle_beta   90.00
_cell.angle_gamma   90.00
#
_symmetry.space_group_name_H-M   'P 1'
#
loop_
_entity.id
_entity.type
_entity.pdbx_description
1 polymer ?
#
loop_
_entity_poly.entity_id
_entity_poly.type
_entity_poly.pdbx_seq_one_letter_code
_entity_poly.pdbx_strand_id
1 'polypeptide(L)' 'MIYLPVGKKIAVNTFVIRGDKIKTSWFNPRTGKTERTNSLKKQTIMNFVPPTTGLENDWVLILEEI' A
#
# COMPACT_ATOMS: atom_id res chain seq x y z
N MET A 1 -2.36 6.59 -4.57
CA MET A 1 -0.98 6.10 -4.38
C MET A 1 -0.37 6.82 -3.19
N ILE A 2 0.48 6.15 -2.41
CA ILE A 2 1.14 6.73 -1.23
C ILE A 2 2.62 6.37 -1.30
N TYR A 3 3.51 7.37 -1.29
CA TYR A 3 4.95 7.15 -1.22
C TYR A 3 5.44 7.12 0.23
N LEU A 4 6.28 6.13 0.52
CA LEU A 4 6.89 5.90 1.82
C LEU A 4 8.40 5.89 1.62
N PRO A 5 9.12 6.98 1.94
CA PRO A 5 10.59 7.02 1.83
C PRO A 5 11.28 6.13 2.87
N VAL A 6 10.55 5.67 3.88
CA VAL A 6 11.03 4.78 4.94
C VAL A 6 10.01 3.67 5.12
N GLY A 7 10.48 2.42 5.17
CA GLY A 7 9.64 1.25 5.35
C GLY A 7 9.05 1.24 6.76
N LYS A 8 7.87 1.83 6.92
CA LYS A 8 7.14 1.92 8.18
C LYS A 8 5.69 1.51 7.98
N LYS A 9 5.10 0.89 9.00
CA LYS A 9 3.66 0.62 9.04
C LYS A 9 2.89 1.94 9.01
N ILE A 10 1.86 2.01 8.17
CA ILE A 10 0.94 3.15 8.10
C ILE A 10 -0.51 2.71 8.26
N ALA A 11 -1.33 3.63 8.77
CA ALA A 11 -2.78 3.52 8.76
C ALA A 11 -3.32 4.53 7.75
N VAL A 12 -4.15 4.06 6.82
CA VAL A 12 -4.71 4.88 5.73
C VAL A 12 -6.22 4.90 5.87
N ASN A 13 -6.79 6.10 5.81
CA ASN A 13 -8.23 6.27 5.65
C ASN A 13 -8.60 6.01 4.18
N THR A 14 -9.25 4.88 3.90
CA THR A 14 -9.65 4.46 2.56
C THR A 14 -11.12 4.77 2.25
N PHE A 15 -11.79 5.58 3.09
CA PHE A 15 -13.19 5.96 2.92
C PHE A 15 -13.51 6.55 1.54
N VAL A 16 -12.58 7.32 0.99
CA VAL A 16 -12.74 8.00 -0.32
C VAL A 16 -12.66 7.07 -1.52
N ILE A 17 -12.19 5.83 -1.36
CA ILE A 17 -12.08 4.84 -2.44
C ILE A 17 -13.44 4.15 -2.60
N ARG A 18 -13.96 4.07 -3.83
CA ARG A 18 -15.27 3.45 -4.07
C ARG A 18 -15.15 1.92 -4.11
N GLY A 19 -16.29 1.23 -4.12
CA GLY A 19 -16.34 -0.24 -4.06
C GLY A 19 -16.16 -0.82 -2.65
N ASP A 20 -16.46 -2.11 -2.51
CA ASP A 20 -16.39 -2.84 -1.24
C ASP A 20 -15.07 -3.58 -1.05
N LYS A 21 -14.27 -3.67 -2.12
CA LYS A 21 -12.96 -4.30 -2.13
C LYS A 21 -11.93 -3.32 -2.67
N ILE A 22 -10.70 -3.52 -2.21
CA ILE A 22 -9.54 -2.73 -2.61
C ILE A 22 -8.42 -3.69 -2.98
N LYS A 23 -7.83 -3.47 -4.14
CA LYS A 23 -6.59 -4.12 -4.55
C LYS A 23 -5.43 -3.29 -4.02
N THR A 24 -4.49 -3.95 -3.38
CA THR A 24 -3.34 -3.31 -2.75
C THR A 24 -2.07 -3.94 -3.28
N SER A 25 -1.13 -3.11 -3.72
CA SER A 25 0.15 -3.57 -4.25
C SER A 25 1.29 -2.68 -3.75
N TRP A 26 2.46 -3.28 -3.56
CA TRP A 26 3.66 -2.57 -3.15
C TRP A 26 4.62 -2.45 -4.32
N PHE A 27 4.95 -1.23 -4.72
CA PHE A 27 5.89 -0.97 -5.79
C PHE A 27 7.23 -0.48 -5.22
N ASN A 28 8.32 -1.09 -5.68
CA ASN A 28 9.68 -0.70 -5.34
C ASN A 28 10.20 0.29 -6.40
N PRO A 29 10.35 1.59 -6.08
CA PRO A 29 10.78 2.59 -7.05
C PRO A 29 12.25 2.42 -7.49
N ARG A 30 13.08 1.71 -6.73
CA ARG A 30 14.50 1.48 -7.08
C ARG A 30 14.65 0.41 -8.16
N THR A 31 13.78 -0.62 -8.12
CA THR A 31 13.85 -1.75 -9.06
C THR A 31 12.76 -1.73 -10.12
N GLY A 32 11.72 -0.91 -9.95
CA GLY A 32 10.55 -0.86 -10.83
C GLY A 32 9.61 -2.07 -10.68
N LYS A 33 9.78 -2.89 -9.64
CA LYS A 33 9.00 -4.12 -9.43
C LYS A 33 7.81 -3.91 -8.50
N THR A 34 6.71 -4.59 -8.81
CA THR A 34 5.52 -4.65 -7.95
C THR A 34 5.43 -6.00 -7.25
N GLU A 35 5.17 -5.99 -5.95
CA GLU A 35 5.10 -7.16 -5.09
C GLU A 35 3.87 -7.11 -4.18
N ARG A 36 3.54 -8.25 -3.56
CA ARG A 36 2.48 -8.41 -2.55
C ARG A 36 1.13 -7.80 -2.96
N THR A 37 0.66 -8.17 -4.15
CA THR A 37 -0.66 -7.79 -4.65
C THR A 37 -1.75 -8.63 -3.99
N ASN A 38 -2.63 -8.00 -3.23
CA ASN A 38 -3.74 -8.64 -2.52
C ASN A 38 -5.05 -7.90 -2.80
N SER A 39 -6.18 -8.61 -2.73
CA SER A 39 -7.51 -8.00 -2.68
C SER A 39 -8.07 -8.15 -1.28
N LEU A 40 -8.48 -7.04 -0.68
CA LEU A 40 -8.96 -6.97 0.69
C LEU A 40 -10.35 -6.34 0.71
N LYS A 41 -11.19 -6.76 1.65
CA LYS A 41 -12.45 -6.04 1.92
C LYS A 41 -12.12 -4.66 2.48
N LYS A 42 -12.71 -3.61 1.91
CA LYS A 42 -12.49 -2.23 2.32
C LYS A 42 -13.03 -2.02 3.73
N GLN A 43 -12.23 -1.35 4.57
CA GLN A 43 -12.62 -0.83 5.87
C GLN A 43 -12.25 0.65 5.92
N THR A 44 -12.93 1.47 6.72
CA THR A 44 -12.64 2.91 6.78
C THR A 44 -11.16 3.22 7.04
N ILE A 45 -10.54 2.47 7.95
CA ILE A 45 -9.11 2.59 8.25
C ILE A 45 -8.46 1.23 8.02
N MET A 46 -7.42 1.20 7.19
CA MET A 46 -6.67 -0.02 6.90
C MET A 46 -5.19 0.18 7.25
N ASN A 47 -4.60 -0.86 7.83
CA ASN A 47 -3.19 -0.87 8.18
C ASN A 47 -2.39 -1.56 7.08
N PHE A 48 -1.31 -0.94 6.64
CA PHE A 48 -0.43 -1.45 5.60
C PHE A 48 1.00 -1.52 6.13
N VAL A 49 1.64 -2.68 5.91
CA VAL A 49 3.04 -2.92 6.25
C VAL A 49 3.79 -3.18 4.95
N PRO A 50 4.83 -2.38 4.64
CA PRO A 50 5.64 -2.60 3.44
C PRO A 50 6.39 -3.95 3.50
N PRO A 51 6.87 -4.47 2.35
CA PRO A 51 7.58 -5.73 2.31
C PRO A 51 8.80 -5.82 3.23
N THR A 52 9.56 -4.73 3.29
CA THR A 52 10.69 -4.52 4.19
C THR A 52 10.51 -3.24 4.98
N THR A 53 11.12 -3.17 6.16
CA THR A 53 11.07 -2.01 7.06
C THR A 53 12.47 -1.45 7.30
N GLY A 54 12.55 -0.16 7.64
CA GLY A 54 13.81 0.53 7.95
C GLY A 54 14.17 1.67 6.98
N LEU A 55 15.30 2.32 7.25
CA LEU A 55 15.87 3.37 6.41
C LEU A 55 16.25 2.81 5.03
N GLU A 56 16.19 3.67 4.01
CA GLU A 56 16.49 3.35 2.60
C GLU A 56 15.61 2.28 1.93
N ASN A 57 14.59 1.78 2.63
CA ASN A 57 13.58 0.88 2.09
C ASN A 57 12.36 1.71 1.69
N ASP A 58 12.44 2.37 0.54
CA ASP A 58 11.35 3.15 0.02
C ASP A 58 10.35 2.31 -0.79
N TRP A 59 9.07 2.62 -0.61
CA TRP A 59 7.96 1.86 -1.16
C TRP A 59 6.85 2.80 -1.62
N VAL A 60 6.17 2.41 -2.68
CA VAL A 60 4.92 3.04 -3.11
C VAL A 60 3.78 2.06 -2.84
N LEU A 61 2.85 2.44 -1.97
CA LEU A 61 1.59 1.74 -1.81
C LEU A 61 0.62 2.17 -2.89
N ILE A 62 0.20 1.23 -3.71
CA ILE A 62 -0.82 1.41 -4.74
C ILE A 62 -2.12 0.80 -4.21
N LEU A 63 -3.19 1.58 -4.29
CA LEU A 63 -4.53 1.25 -3.84
C LEU A 63 -5.46 1.46 -5.02
N GLU A 64 -6.09 0.40 -5.51
CA GLU A 64 -7.02 0.41 -6.65
C GLU A 64 -8.37 -0.13 -6.19
N GLU A 65 -9.47 0.43 -6.69
CA GLU A 65 -10.80 -0.13 -6.47
C GLU A 65 -10.99 -1.41 -7.32
N ILE A 66 -11.84 -2.32 -6.83
CA ILE A 66 -12.32 -3.50 -7.55
C ILE A 66 -13.85 -3.52 -7.50
#